data_AF-A8GKN8-F1
#
_entry.id   AF-A8GKN8-F1
#
_cell.length_a   1.000
_cell.length_b   1.000
_cell.length_c   1.000
_cell.angle_alpha   90.00
_cell.angle_beta   90.00
_cell.angle_gamma   90.00
#
_symmetry.space_group_name_H-M   'P 1'
#
loop_
_entity.id
_entity.type
_entity.pdbx_description
1 polymer ?
#
loop_
_entity_poly.entity_id
_entity_poly.type
_entity_poly.pdbx_seq_one_letter_code
_entity_poly.pdbx_strand_id
1 'polypeptide(L)'
;MSESTVVIRVDDELKMAFASAAKAADRTASQLLRDFMRDFVSRQSQQKEYEQWLQEKVELSRKALHEGKIVDDEDVEAYFAERREKSMR
;
A
#
# COMPACT_ATOMS: atom_id res chain seq x y z
N MET A 1 13.99 1.33 23.33
CA MET A 1 14.08 1.47 21.85
C MET A 1 15.55 1.38 21.50
N SER A 2 15.94 0.48 20.61
CA SER A 2 17.32 0.40 20.12
C SER A 2 17.56 1.55 19.14
N GLU A 3 18.42 2.49 19.49
CA GLU A 3 18.91 3.47 18.53
C GLU A 3 19.90 2.80 17.58
N SER A 4 19.86 3.16 16.29
CA SER A 4 20.77 2.64 15.28
C SER A 4 21.14 3.76 14.32
N THR A 5 22.42 3.86 13.98
CA THR A 5 22.97 4.93 13.15
C THR A 5 23.17 4.44 11.72
N VAL A 6 22.68 5.20 10.74
CA VAL A 6 22.91 4.96 9.31
C VAL A 6 23.78 6.09 8.77
N VAL A 7 24.89 5.74 8.12
CA VAL A 7 25.78 6.70 7.44
C VAL A 7 25.56 6.57 5.93
N ILE A 8 25.16 7.67 5.29
CA ILE A 8 24.86 7.72 3.85
C ILE A 8 25.88 8.64 3.20
N ARG A 9 26.41 8.23 2.04
CA ARG A 9 27.22 9.10 1.19
C ARG A 9 26.32 9.77 0.16
N VAL A 10 26.45 11.07 0.04
CA VAL A 10 25.74 11.92 -0.92
C VAL A 10 26.72 12.95 -1.48
N ASP A 11 26.43 13.45 -2.67
CA ASP A 11 27.18 14.56 -3.24
C ASP A 11 27.02 15.82 -2.37
N ASP A 12 28.07 16.64 -2.30
CA ASP A 12 28.08 17.79 -1.39
C ASP A 12 27.05 18.85 -1.79
N GLU A 13 26.82 19.03 -3.10
CA GLU A 13 25.76 19.89 -3.64
C GLU A 13 24.37 19.42 -3.16
N LEU A 14 24.10 18.11 -3.23
CA LEU A 14 22.83 17.54 -2.78
C LEU A 14 22.66 17.70 -1.27
N LYS A 15 23.73 17.51 -0.49
CA LYS A 15 23.71 17.74 0.96
C LYS A 15 23.34 19.18 1.30
N MET A 16 23.95 20.15 0.64
CA MET A 16 23.66 21.58 0.86
C MET A 16 22.22 21.92 0.45
N ALA A 17 21.79 21.48 -0.73
CA ALA A 17 20.44 21.72 -1.22
C ALA A 17 19.37 21.12 -0.28
N PHE A 18 19.57 19.89 0.16
CA PHE A 18 18.66 19.22 1.08
C PHE A 18 18.61 19.90 2.45
N ALA A 19 19.76 20.30 3.01
CA ALA A 19 19.80 21.03 4.27
C ALA A 19 19.08 22.39 4.19
N SER A 20 19.25 23.10 3.07
CA SER A 20 18.56 24.38 2.81
C SER A 20 17.05 24.19 2.71
N ALA A 21 16.60 23.20 1.94
CA ALA A 21 15.18 22.87 1.79
C ALA A 21 14.55 22.42 3.12
N ALA A 22 15.27 21.61 3.91
CA ALA A 22 14.81 21.17 5.22
C ALA A 22 14.61 22.37 6.17
N LYS A 23 15.58 23.30 6.19
CA LYS A 23 15.49 24.53 6.97
C LYS A 23 14.32 25.41 6.54
N ALA A 24 14.08 25.56 5.23
CA ALA A 24 12.95 26.31 4.71
C ALA A 24 11.60 25.70 5.12
N ALA A 25 11.56 24.38 5.34
CA ALA A 25 10.39 23.66 5.84
C ALA A 25 10.29 23.63 7.38
N ASP A 26 11.22 24.27 8.11
CA ASP A 26 11.34 24.20 9.58
C ASP A 26 11.53 22.78 10.12
N ARG A 27 12.29 21.95 9.38
CA ARG A 27 12.56 20.55 9.71
C ARG A 27 14.05 20.23 9.64
N THR A 28 14.49 19.23 10.38
CA THR A 28 15.87 18.72 10.25
C THR A 28 15.96 17.68 9.11
N ALA A 29 17.11 17.63 8.45
CA ALA A 29 17.42 16.62 7.43
C ALA A 29 17.18 15.19 7.94
N SER A 30 17.56 14.91 9.19
CA SER A 30 17.36 13.60 9.82
C SER A 30 15.88 13.26 10.07
N GLN A 31 15.02 14.25 10.35
CA GLN A 31 13.58 14.00 10.44
C GLN A 31 12.98 13.64 9.08
N LEU A 32 13.33 14.40 8.03
CA LEU A 32 12.86 14.13 6.68
C LEU A 32 13.30 12.75 6.17
N LEU A 33 14.55 12.37 6.42
CA LEU A 33 15.05 11.04 6.06
C LEU A 33 14.29 9.93 6.78
N ARG A 34 14.00 10.09 8.08
CA ARG A 34 13.22 9.09 8.83
C ARG A 34 11.80 8.96 8.30
N ASP A 35 11.14 10.07 8.00
CA ASP A 35 9.79 10.04 7.41
C ASP A 35 9.81 9.34 6.05
N PHE A 36 10.75 9.72 5.18
CA PHE A 36 10.92 9.09 3.89
C PHE A 36 11.15 7.58 4.00
N MET A 37 12.00 7.14 4.94
CA MET A 37 12.24 5.72 5.19
C MET A 37 10.96 4.99 5.63
N ARG A 38 10.16 5.58 6.52
CA ARG A 38 8.87 5.00 6.95
C ARG A 38 7.90 4.90 5.79
N ASP A 39 7.75 5.96 5.02
CA ASP A 39 6.86 6.02 3.87
C ASP A 39 7.28 5.04 2.77
N PHE A 40 8.58 4.89 2.55
CA PHE A 40 9.11 3.93 1.59
C PHE A 40 8.82 2.49 2.02
N VAL A 41 9.11 2.14 3.28
CA VAL A 41 8.82 0.80 3.82
C VAL A 41 7.32 0.51 3.78
N SER A 42 6.48 1.46 4.17
CA SER A 42 5.02 1.29 4.15
C SER A 42 4.48 1.10 2.74
N ARG A 43 4.96 1.87 1.76
CA ARG A 43 4.57 1.67 0.36
C ARG A 43 4.99 0.30 -0.17
N GLN A 44 6.20 -0.14 0.15
CA GLN A 44 6.70 -1.46 -0.27
C GLN A 44 5.96 -2.61 0.41
N SER A 45 5.59 -2.47 1.69
CA SER A 45 4.81 -3.49 2.39
C SER A 45 3.40 -3.57 1.82
N GLN A 46 2.73 -2.43 1.61
CA GLN A 46 1.38 -2.39 1.03
C GLN A 46 1.34 -2.98 -0.39
N GLN A 47 2.35 -2.70 -1.22
CA GLN A 47 2.44 -3.31 -2.56
C GLN A 47 2.58 -4.83 -2.48
N LYS A 48 3.47 -5.34 -1.62
CA LYS A 48 3.65 -6.78 -1.43
C LYS A 48 2.43 -7.46 -0.83
N GLU A 49 1.80 -6.84 0.16
CA GLU A 49 0.56 -7.33 0.77
C GLU A 49 -0.57 -7.37 -0.25
N TYR A 50 -0.69 -6.33 -1.09
CA TYR A 50 -1.67 -6.28 -2.17
C TYR A 50 -1.42 -7.37 -3.22
N GLU A 51 -0.17 -7.56 -3.66
CA GLU A 51 0.21 -8.60 -4.60
C GLU A 51 -0.08 -10.00 -4.05
N GLN A 52 0.27 -10.25 -2.78
CA GLN A 52 0.00 -11.53 -2.12
C GLN A 52 -1.51 -11.77 -2.02
N TRP A 53 -2.27 -10.77 -1.55
CA TRP A 53 -3.73 -10.86 -1.46
C TRP A 53 -4.36 -11.13 -2.83
N LEU A 54 -3.87 -10.45 -3.88
CA LEU A 54 -4.36 -10.62 -5.24
C LEU A 54 -4.09 -12.04 -5.74
N GLN A 55 -2.89 -12.57 -5.50
CA GLN A 55 -2.53 -13.93 -5.85
C GLN A 55 -3.44 -14.94 -5.15
N GLU A 56 -3.63 -14.83 -3.83
CA GLU A 56 -4.52 -15.70 -3.07
C GLU A 56 -5.97 -15.64 -3.57
N LYS A 57 -6.49 -14.44 -3.87
CA LYS A 57 -7.84 -14.25 -4.43
C LYS A 57 -7.99 -14.90 -5.80
N VAL A 58 -7.00 -14.76 -6.67
CA VAL A 58 -7.00 -15.35 -8.02
C VAL A 58 -6.97 -16.87 -7.91
N GLU A 59 -6.11 -17.45 -7.07
CA GLU A 59 -6.05 -18.89 -6.88
C GLU A 59 -7.35 -19.46 -6.32
N LEU A 60 -7.97 -18.78 -5.34
CA LEU A 60 -9.28 -19.16 -4.82
C LEU A 60 -10.35 -19.14 -5.91
N SER A 61 -10.34 -18.11 -6.77
CA SER A 61 -11.29 -17.96 -7.88
C SER A 61 -11.09 -19.03 -8.94
N ARG A 62 -9.84 -19.35 -9.31
CA ARG A 62 -9.50 -20.45 -10.23
C ARG A 62 -9.98 -21.78 -9.66
N LYS A 63 -9.75 -22.04 -8.36
CA LYS A 63 -10.21 -23.26 -7.70
C LYS A 63 -11.74 -23.36 -7.73
N ALA A 64 -12.45 -22.28 -7.41
CA ALA A 64 -13.92 -22.23 -7.47
C ALA A 64 -14.44 -22.54 -8.88
N LEU A 65 -13.80 -21.99 -9.91
CA LEU A 65 -14.14 -22.27 -11.31
C LEU A 65 -13.93 -23.76 -11.65
N HIS A 66 -12.79 -24.35 -11.26
CA HIS A 66 -12.53 -25.79 -11.48
C HIS A 66 -13.52 -26.69 -10.74
N GLU A 67 -14.00 -26.27 -9.57
CA GLU A 67 -15.03 -26.96 -8.79
C GLU A 67 -16.47 -26.71 -9.31
N GLY A 68 -16.63 -25.93 -10.39
CA GLY A 68 -17.93 -25.61 -10.97
C GLY A 68 -18.77 -24.65 -10.12
N LYS A 69 -18.16 -23.94 -9.16
CA LYS A 69 -18.82 -22.92 -8.32
C LYS A 69 -18.94 -21.60 -9.09
N ILE A 70 -19.64 -21.66 -10.20
CA ILE A 70 -20.01 -20.51 -11.02
C ILE A 70 -21.48 -20.16 -10.79
N VAL A 71 -21.78 -18.88 -10.88
CA VAL A 71 -23.14 -18.34 -10.77
C VAL A 71 -23.39 -17.54 -12.04
N ASP A 72 -24.61 -17.62 -12.57
CA ASP A 72 -24.99 -16.85 -13.75
C ASP A 72 -25.06 -15.35 -13.42
N ASP A 73 -24.84 -14.51 -14.42
CA ASP A 73 -24.88 -13.05 -14.27
C ASP A 73 -26.25 -12.56 -13.78
N GLU A 74 -27.33 -13.17 -14.28
CA GLU A 74 -28.70 -12.82 -13.88
C GLU A 74 -28.96 -13.10 -12.39
N ASP A 75 -28.46 -14.22 -11.88
CA ASP A 75 -28.57 -14.60 -10.47
C ASP A 75 -27.74 -13.68 -9.56
N VAL A 76 -26.57 -13.25 -10.03
CA VAL A 76 -25.71 -12.28 -9.32
C VAL A 76 -26.41 -10.93 -9.21
N GLU A 77 -26.98 -10.41 -10.29
CA GLU A 77 -27.69 -9.13 -10.28
C GLU A 77 -28.93 -9.15 -9.39
N ALA A 78 -29.71 -10.24 -9.42
CA ALA A 78 -30.86 -10.41 -8.54
C ALA A 78 -30.45 -10.38 -7.05
N TYR A 79 -29.38 -11.09 -6.69
CA TYR A 79 -28.85 -11.10 -5.32
C TYR A 79 -28.40 -9.70 -4.85
N PHE A 80 -27.67 -8.96 -5.70
CA PHE A 80 -27.19 -7.64 -5.33
C PHE A 80 -28.30 -6.57 -5.34
N ALA A 81 -29.31 -6.70 -6.20
CA ALA A 81 -30.50 -5.85 -6.15
C ALA A 81 -31.23 -5.97 -4.81
N GLU A 82 -31.49 -7.20 -4.34
CA GLU A 82 -32.13 -7.45 -3.05
C GLU A 82 -31.30 -6.88 -1.89
N ARG A 83 -29.97 -7.03 -1.93
CA ARG A 83 -29.07 -6.45 -0.92
C ARG A 83 -29.14 -4.93 -0.87
N ARG A 84 -29.19 -4.26 -2.02
CA ARG A 84 -29.29 -2.79 -2.09
C ARG A 84 -30.61 -2.31 -1.52
N GLU A 85 -31.73 -2.95 -1.86
CA GLU A 85 -33.04 -2.60 -1.30
C GLU A 85 -33.06 -2.75 0.23
N LYS A 86 -32.47 -3.82 0.77
CA LYS A 86 -32.37 -4.04 2.23
C LYS A 86 -31.46 -3.01 2.94
N SER A 87 -30.47 -2.47 2.23
CA SER A 87 -29.53 -1.48 2.80
C SER A 87 -30.09 -0.05 2.77
N MET A 88 -31.14 0.20 1.98
CA MET A 88 -31.82 1.48 1.86
C MET A 88 -33.12 1.58 2.68
N ARG A 89 -33.46 0.54 3.44
CA ARG A 89 -34.60 0.47 4.37
C ARG A 89 -34.15 0.78 5.79
#